data_AF-D6WH38-F1
#
_entry.id   AF-D6WH38-F1
#
_cell.length_a   1.000
_cell.length_b   1.000
_cell.length_c   1.000
_cell.angle_alpha   90.00
_cell.angle_beta   90.00
_cell.angle_gamma   90.00
#
_symmetry.space_group_name_H-M   'P 1'
#
loop_
_entity.id
_entity.type
_entity.pdbx_description
1 polymer ?
#
loop_
_entity_poly.entity_id
_entity_poly.type
_entity_poly.pdbx_seq_one_letter_code
_entity_poly.pdbx_strand_id
1 'polypeptide(L)'
;MNLINNALSAKNVRIHGMSSEKWTTRDKITQYKGLVNLYRRDRQITEVDTAVASKKQYKGLQALRKSIETDRHKLDNAIGGDRQKLRNTLAEHRELQLAHQNSDPKKVIENVHQINFTKRKVLDKLQYQMKLKSQQLIDLKLEEALLQDRLKYEVYDKIKEEEVAQIITGKVQDALLKKEAALAIQQTYAEIINVMKKDALYFDGILLAIQTDYWYQCRCVLNAAKQGQLATEYKNDREQEFEALEKAVIKDMKTQKVDLEIVREQAENLHSNLKHLLRRDSDLTTCILKLEESQDFTELRKDLSKIETALTYLRDTTLVSSFEQIYPSLQEQLRQKRRLNALAKKCERNRDIILNKMNHAELMNNMLKNTMVETTGEYKKRKKELMDAVEEQNQSKKQCDQLRDRKRDLIAKVRISLRQIQQLCLPVKTAEERQHIKKHDFEANADDPPEPPQEDEIDGRKIISDLTPKLSYLMANVSEKMDDSKTDAAYRFYESLMKERCVEEPPEITTDESLMGEFSAEVSHLLTREDIKKQSAEIVAAHNKEEDLVPIFQVKRKKRKFK
;
A
#
# COMPACT_ATOMS: atom_id res chain seq x y z
N MET A 1 -65.86 101.44 -51.57
CA MET A 1 -65.13 102.72 -51.59
C MET A 1 -65.87 103.67 -52.51
N ASN A 2 -66.40 104.73 -51.93
CA ASN A 2 -67.01 105.95 -52.47
C ASN A 2 -67.09 106.07 -54.00
N LEU A 3 -68.31 105.96 -54.52
CA LEU A 3 -68.70 106.42 -55.85
C LEU A 3 -68.58 107.95 -55.88
N ILE A 4 -67.44 108.45 -56.37
CA ILE A 4 -67.31 109.87 -56.71
C ILE A 4 -68.07 110.06 -58.02
N ASN A 5 -69.35 110.42 -57.93
CA ASN A 5 -70.18 110.84 -59.05
C ASN A 5 -69.61 112.14 -59.62
N ASN A 6 -68.71 112.01 -60.59
CA ASN A 6 -68.13 113.16 -61.27
C ASN A 6 -69.18 113.75 -62.22
N ALA A 7 -69.85 114.83 -61.80
CA ALA A 7 -70.96 115.47 -62.50
C ALA A 7 -70.59 116.05 -63.89
N LEU A 8 -69.28 116.07 -64.23
CA LEU A 8 -68.72 116.59 -65.48
C LEU A 8 -68.20 115.50 -66.44
N SER A 9 -68.59 114.23 -66.27
CA SER A 9 -68.25 113.16 -67.22
C SER A 9 -69.06 113.27 -68.52
N ALA A 10 -68.43 112.90 -69.65
CA ALA A 10 -68.99 113.04 -70.99
C ALA A 10 -70.34 112.31 -71.18
N LYS A 11 -70.63 111.31 -70.36
CA LYS A 11 -71.93 110.59 -70.35
C LYS A 11 -73.08 111.44 -69.80
N ASN A 12 -72.80 112.32 -68.83
CA ASN A 12 -73.79 113.21 -68.21
C ASN A 12 -73.96 114.53 -69.00
N VAL A 13 -72.93 114.98 -69.73
CA VAL A 13 -73.03 116.14 -70.64
C VAL A 13 -73.91 115.86 -71.86
N ARG A 14 -74.01 114.60 -72.29
CA ARG A 14 -74.93 114.18 -73.37
C ARG A 14 -76.41 114.28 -72.98
N ILE A 15 -76.73 114.28 -71.68
CA ILE A 15 -78.09 114.35 -71.14
C ILE A 15 -78.55 115.81 -70.96
N HIS A 16 -77.62 116.74 -70.73
CA HIS A 16 -77.88 118.19 -70.64
C HIS A 16 -77.42 118.90 -71.92
N GLY A 17 -78.24 118.85 -72.97
CA GLY A 17 -77.98 119.55 -74.22
C GLY A 17 -78.04 121.08 -74.06
N MET A 18 -76.89 121.75 -74.13
CA MET A 18 -76.85 123.22 -74.25
C MET A 18 -77.09 123.61 -75.71
N SER A 19 -78.34 123.87 -76.10
CA SER A 19 -78.69 124.46 -77.40
C SER A 19 -79.52 125.73 -77.18
N SER A 20 -78.91 126.90 -77.36
CA SER A 20 -79.64 128.17 -77.45
C SER A 20 -79.77 128.60 -78.90
N GLU A 21 -80.95 129.11 -79.27
CA GLU A 21 -81.32 129.48 -80.65
C GLU A 21 -80.55 130.72 -81.16
N LYS A 22 -79.93 131.51 -80.26
CA LYS A 22 -79.14 132.71 -80.57
C LYS A 22 -77.65 132.43 -80.84
N TRP A 23 -77.23 131.17 -80.86
CA TRP A 23 -75.82 130.82 -81.06
C TRP A 23 -75.42 130.88 -82.52
N THR A 24 -74.40 131.69 -82.81
CA THR A 24 -73.79 131.75 -84.15
C THR A 24 -73.09 130.44 -84.48
N THR A 25 -72.94 130.12 -85.78
CA THR A 25 -72.29 128.89 -86.25
C THR A 25 -70.89 128.70 -85.67
N ARG A 26 -70.18 129.79 -85.36
CA ARG A 26 -68.85 129.77 -84.72
C ARG A 26 -68.91 129.30 -83.25
N ASP A 27 -69.96 129.65 -82.51
CA ASP A 27 -70.13 129.23 -81.11
C ASP A 27 -70.45 127.73 -81.00
N LYS A 28 -71.32 127.21 -81.88
CA LYS A 28 -71.64 125.77 -81.93
C LYS A 28 -70.39 124.93 -82.21
N ILE A 29 -69.56 125.34 -83.17
CA ILE A 29 -68.29 124.66 -83.48
C ILE A 29 -67.37 124.66 -82.27
N THR A 30 -67.31 125.76 -81.50
CA THR A 30 -66.46 125.86 -80.31
C THR A 30 -66.94 124.95 -79.18
N GLN A 31 -68.25 124.84 -78.98
CA GLN A 31 -68.83 123.91 -77.99
C GLN A 31 -68.67 122.43 -78.41
N TYR A 32 -68.88 122.08 -79.68
CA TYR A 32 -68.61 120.72 -80.17
C TYR A 32 -67.12 120.36 -80.07
N LYS A 33 -66.21 121.30 -80.35
CA LYS A 33 -64.77 121.11 -80.09
C LYS A 33 -64.50 120.88 -78.59
N GLY A 34 -65.16 121.62 -77.71
CA GLY A 34 -65.09 121.42 -76.25
C GLY A 34 -65.56 120.03 -75.82
N LEU A 35 -66.69 119.56 -76.36
CA LEU A 35 -67.25 118.24 -76.08
C LEU A 35 -66.35 117.12 -76.60
N VAL A 36 -65.82 117.24 -77.82
CA VAL A 36 -64.88 116.27 -78.41
C VAL A 36 -63.60 116.20 -77.58
N ASN A 37 -63.08 117.35 -77.11
CA ASN A 37 -61.92 117.40 -76.21
C ASN A 37 -62.22 116.77 -74.85
N LEU A 38 -63.45 116.92 -74.33
CA LEU A 38 -63.88 116.27 -73.09
C LEU A 38 -63.93 114.74 -73.26
N TYR A 39 -64.58 114.23 -74.32
CA TYR A 39 -64.62 112.80 -74.63
C TYR A 39 -63.23 112.21 -74.83
N ARG A 40 -62.32 112.94 -75.47
CA ARG A 40 -60.93 112.50 -75.65
C ARG A 40 -60.19 112.39 -74.31
N ARG A 41 -60.40 113.34 -73.40
CA ARG A 41 -59.87 113.30 -72.03
C ARG A 41 -60.49 112.16 -71.21
N ASP A 42 -61.81 112.01 -71.24
CA ASP A 42 -62.51 110.95 -70.48
C ASP A 42 -62.07 109.56 -70.96
N ARG A 43 -61.91 109.37 -72.28
CA ARG A 43 -61.37 108.13 -72.85
C ARG A 43 -59.95 107.85 -72.36
N GLN A 44 -59.06 108.86 -72.40
CA GLN A 44 -57.70 108.72 -71.86
C GLN A 44 -57.70 108.36 -70.37
N ILE A 45 -58.59 108.95 -69.57
CA ILE A 45 -58.72 108.63 -68.14
C ILE A 45 -59.19 107.18 -67.96
N THR A 46 -60.21 106.74 -68.70
CA THR A 46 -60.67 105.33 -68.60
C THR A 46 -59.62 104.32 -69.06
N GLU A 47 -58.81 104.64 -70.07
CA GLU A 47 -57.69 103.81 -70.51
C GLU A 47 -56.61 103.73 -69.42
N VAL A 48 -56.31 104.83 -68.74
CA VAL A 48 -55.38 104.85 -67.59
C VAL A 48 -55.94 104.08 -66.39
N ASP A 49 -57.21 104.25 -66.04
CA ASP A 49 -57.83 103.57 -64.91
C ASP A 49 -57.93 102.06 -65.13
N THR A 50 -58.27 101.61 -66.35
CA THR A 50 -58.26 100.19 -66.70
C THR A 50 -56.83 99.62 -66.70
N ALA A 51 -55.83 100.39 -67.14
CA ALA A 51 -54.42 100.02 -67.02
C ALA A 51 -53.96 99.94 -65.55
N VAL A 52 -54.41 100.84 -64.67
CA VAL A 52 -54.11 100.79 -63.24
C VAL A 52 -54.79 99.60 -62.55
N ALA A 53 -56.07 99.34 -62.86
CA ALA A 53 -56.82 98.22 -62.31
C ALA A 53 -56.23 96.86 -62.72
N SER A 54 -55.90 96.68 -64.00
CA SER A 54 -55.22 95.48 -64.51
C SER A 54 -53.83 95.29 -63.88
N LYS A 55 -53.04 96.36 -63.72
CA LYS A 55 -51.75 96.30 -63.02
C LYS A 55 -51.90 95.90 -61.55
N LYS A 56 -52.96 96.36 -60.86
CA LYS A 56 -53.27 95.97 -59.48
C LYS A 56 -53.67 94.50 -59.38
N GLN A 57 -54.53 94.02 -60.27
CA GLN A 57 -54.93 92.61 -60.34
C GLN A 57 -53.73 91.71 -60.65
N TYR A 58 -52.86 92.10 -61.57
CA TYR A 58 -51.63 91.38 -61.89
C TYR A 58 -50.70 91.27 -60.66
N LYS A 59 -50.48 92.37 -59.94
CA LYS A 59 -49.72 92.35 -58.67
C LYS A 59 -50.37 91.44 -57.62
N GLY A 60 -51.70 91.45 -57.51
CA GLY A 60 -52.44 90.56 -56.62
C GLY A 60 -52.26 89.08 -56.97
N LEU A 61 -52.38 88.72 -58.25
CA LEU A 61 -52.14 87.36 -58.73
C LEU A 61 -50.69 86.93 -58.50
N GLN A 62 -49.71 87.81 -58.69
CA GLN A 62 -48.31 87.51 -58.45
C GLN A 62 -48.02 87.30 -56.95
N ALA A 63 -48.65 88.09 -56.07
CA ALA A 63 -48.56 87.89 -54.62
C ALA A 63 -49.20 86.56 -54.19
N LEU A 64 -50.36 86.22 -54.75
CA LEU A 64 -51.04 84.96 -54.46
C LEU A 64 -50.23 83.74 -54.93
N ARG A 65 -49.64 83.80 -56.13
CA ARG A 65 -48.71 82.78 -56.62
C ARG A 65 -47.53 82.59 -55.67
N LYS A 66 -46.93 83.68 -55.19
CA LYS A 66 -45.85 83.63 -54.19
C LYS A 66 -46.31 82.99 -52.88
N SER A 67 -47.51 83.33 -52.39
CA SER A 67 -48.06 82.73 -51.17
C SER A 67 -48.29 81.22 -51.31
N ILE A 68 -48.93 80.80 -52.41
CA ILE A 68 -49.17 79.37 -52.70
C ILE A 68 -47.84 78.62 -52.78
N GLU A 69 -46.81 79.20 -53.38
CA GLU A 69 -45.48 78.58 -53.44
C GLU A 69 -44.85 78.48 -52.05
N THR A 70 -44.94 79.52 -51.22
CA THR A 70 -44.44 79.46 -49.85
C THR A 70 -45.19 78.46 -48.98
N ASP A 71 -46.50 78.31 -49.18
CA ASP A 71 -47.32 77.38 -48.40
C ASP A 71 -47.12 75.94 -48.87
N ARG A 72 -46.89 75.70 -50.17
CA ARG A 72 -46.41 74.41 -50.69
C ARG A 72 -45.07 74.02 -50.08
N HIS A 73 -44.10 74.93 -50.03
CA HIS A 73 -42.82 74.66 -49.36
C HIS A 73 -42.98 74.35 -47.86
N LYS A 74 -43.89 75.04 -47.15
CA LYS A 74 -44.17 74.72 -45.74
C LYS A 74 -44.85 73.36 -45.57
N LEU A 75 -45.78 73.00 -46.45
CA LEU A 75 -46.44 71.71 -46.45
C LEU A 75 -45.43 70.58 -46.72
N ASP A 76 -44.58 70.74 -47.74
CA ASP A 76 -43.51 69.80 -48.07
C ASP A 76 -42.56 69.61 -46.87
N ASN A 77 -42.21 70.69 -46.17
CA ASN A 77 -41.41 70.64 -44.94
C ASN A 77 -42.14 69.94 -43.78
N ALA A 78 -43.47 70.04 -43.69
CA ALA A 78 -44.24 69.37 -42.64
C ALA A 78 -44.38 67.86 -42.90
N ILE A 79 -44.51 67.45 -44.16
CA ILE A 79 -44.66 66.04 -44.57
C ILE A 79 -43.29 65.34 -44.59
N GLY A 80 -42.29 65.94 -45.25
CA GLY A 80 -40.96 65.35 -45.46
C GLY A 80 -39.91 65.77 -44.43
N GLY A 81 -40.23 66.68 -43.51
CA GLY A 81 -39.28 67.28 -42.57
C GLY A 81 -38.37 68.33 -43.21
N ASP A 82 -37.73 69.15 -42.37
CA ASP A 82 -36.84 70.23 -42.82
C ASP A 82 -35.46 69.67 -43.24
N ARG A 83 -35.29 69.47 -44.56
CA ARG A 83 -34.06 68.91 -45.15
C ARG A 83 -32.84 69.81 -44.96
N GLN A 84 -33.04 71.13 -44.90
CA GLN A 84 -31.93 72.06 -44.71
C GLN A 84 -31.40 72.00 -43.29
N LYS A 85 -32.28 71.85 -42.29
CA LYS A 85 -31.86 71.59 -40.91
C LYS A 85 -31.12 70.26 -40.77
N LEU A 86 -31.60 69.19 -41.40
CA LEU A 86 -30.91 67.89 -41.40
C LEU A 86 -29.50 67.99 -41.99
N ARG A 87 -29.35 68.74 -43.09
CA ARG A 87 -28.05 69.01 -43.71
C ARG A 87 -27.11 69.76 -42.78
N ASN A 88 -27.63 70.73 -42.02
CA ASN A 88 -26.85 71.50 -41.06
C ASN A 88 -26.45 70.67 -39.83
N THR A 89 -27.33 69.80 -39.32
CA THR A 89 -27.02 68.94 -38.16
C THR A 89 -25.99 67.86 -38.50
N LEU A 90 -25.96 67.39 -39.75
CA LEU A 90 -24.98 66.42 -40.24
C LEU A 90 -23.71 67.08 -40.80
N ALA A 91 -23.52 68.39 -40.61
CA ALA A 91 -22.40 69.12 -41.19
C ALA A 91 -21.03 68.61 -40.71
N GLU A 92 -20.93 68.12 -39.47
CA GLU A 92 -19.70 67.57 -38.91
C GLU A 92 -19.33 66.19 -39.51
N HIS A 93 -20.33 65.46 -40.02
CA HIS A 93 -20.16 64.12 -40.55
C HIS A 93 -20.50 64.08 -42.05
N ARG A 94 -19.53 64.52 -42.87
CA ARG A 94 -19.64 64.62 -44.33
C ARG A 94 -20.15 63.35 -45.01
N GLU A 95 -19.75 62.18 -44.55
CA GLU A 95 -20.17 60.89 -45.12
C GLU A 95 -21.67 60.62 -44.91
N LEU A 96 -22.16 60.86 -43.69
CA LEU A 96 -23.59 60.71 -43.36
C LEU A 96 -24.43 61.76 -44.08
N GLN A 97 -23.89 62.97 -44.25
CA GLN A 97 -24.54 64.04 -45.00
C GLN A 97 -24.73 63.68 -46.48
N LEU A 98 -23.70 63.09 -47.12
CA LEU A 98 -23.77 62.65 -48.51
C LEU A 98 -24.70 61.44 -48.69
N ALA A 99 -24.65 60.46 -47.78
CA ALA A 99 -25.48 59.26 -47.85
C ALA A 99 -26.98 59.53 -47.68
N HIS A 100 -27.35 60.60 -46.97
CA HIS A 100 -28.73 60.89 -46.57
C HIS A 100 -29.27 62.24 -47.06
N GLN A 101 -28.65 62.84 -48.08
CA GLN A 101 -28.96 64.19 -48.56
C GLN A 101 -30.43 64.40 -48.99
N ASN A 102 -31.08 63.35 -49.49
CA ASN A 102 -32.46 63.39 -50.00
C ASN A 102 -33.44 62.48 -49.23
N SER A 103 -33.01 61.93 -48.09
CA SER A 103 -33.81 60.97 -47.31
C SER A 103 -34.66 61.66 -46.24
N ASP A 104 -35.79 61.04 -45.88
CA ASP A 104 -36.65 61.54 -44.80
C ASP A 104 -35.92 61.53 -43.45
N PRO A 105 -35.98 62.59 -42.63
CA PRO A 105 -35.26 62.67 -41.36
C PRO A 105 -35.51 61.50 -40.41
N LYS A 106 -36.73 60.95 -40.39
CA LYS A 106 -37.08 59.78 -39.56
C LYS A 106 -36.27 58.54 -39.94
N LYS A 107 -36.16 58.25 -41.24
CA LYS A 107 -35.37 57.12 -41.75
C LYS A 107 -33.88 57.31 -41.50
N VAL A 108 -33.40 58.55 -41.53
CA VAL A 108 -32.00 58.86 -41.22
C VAL A 108 -31.70 58.58 -39.75
N ILE A 109 -32.60 58.97 -38.84
CA ILE A 109 -32.47 58.66 -37.40
C ILE A 109 -32.44 57.15 -37.16
N GLU A 110 -33.36 56.39 -37.77
CA GLU A 110 -33.38 54.92 -37.68
C GLU A 110 -32.09 54.29 -38.19
N ASN A 111 -31.60 54.73 -39.36
CA ASN A 111 -30.35 54.24 -39.93
C ASN A 111 -29.14 54.57 -39.05
N VAL A 112 -29.08 55.79 -38.49
CA VAL A 112 -28.02 56.18 -37.56
C VAL A 112 -28.07 55.34 -36.29
N HIS A 113 -29.26 55.09 -35.74
CA HIS A 113 -29.42 54.18 -34.60
C HIS A 113 -28.97 52.75 -34.92
N GLN A 114 -29.32 52.24 -36.11
CA GLN A 114 -28.91 50.92 -36.55
C GLN A 114 -27.39 50.80 -36.74
N ILE A 115 -26.75 51.82 -37.33
CA ILE A 115 -25.29 51.89 -37.47
C ILE A 115 -24.63 51.95 -36.09
N ASN A 116 -25.15 52.77 -35.18
CA ASN A 116 -24.63 52.88 -33.82
C ASN A 116 -24.77 51.57 -33.05
N PHE A 117 -25.91 50.88 -33.18
CA PHE A 117 -26.12 49.56 -32.59
C PHE A 117 -25.12 48.55 -33.13
N THR A 118 -24.89 48.53 -34.44
CA THR A 118 -23.92 47.63 -35.09
C THR A 118 -22.50 47.93 -34.62
N LYS A 119 -22.11 49.21 -34.59
CA LYS A 119 -20.80 49.65 -34.06
C LYS A 119 -20.64 49.28 -32.60
N ARG A 120 -21.69 49.42 -31.78
CA ARG A 120 -21.67 49.04 -30.37
C ARG A 120 -21.48 47.53 -30.20
N LYS A 121 -22.21 46.71 -30.95
CA LYS A 121 -22.06 45.26 -30.95
C LYS A 121 -20.63 44.83 -31.33
N VAL A 122 -20.03 45.49 -32.32
CA VAL A 122 -18.63 45.24 -32.72
C VAL A 122 -17.66 45.64 -31.61
N LEU A 123 -17.88 46.80 -30.97
CA LEU A 123 -17.09 47.26 -29.83
C LEU A 123 -17.16 46.25 -28.68
N ASP A 124 -18.36 45.80 -28.30
CA ASP A 124 -18.53 44.84 -27.21
C ASP A 124 -17.83 43.50 -27.54
N LYS A 125 -17.89 43.04 -28.80
CA LYS A 125 -17.14 41.87 -29.28
C LYS A 125 -15.62 42.07 -29.13
N LEU A 126 -15.10 43.22 -29.52
CA LEU A 126 -13.68 43.55 -29.40
C LEU A 126 -13.25 43.63 -27.93
N GLN A 127 -14.06 44.23 -27.07
CA GLN A 127 -13.80 44.28 -25.62
C GLN A 127 -13.75 42.88 -25.01
N TYR A 128 -14.66 42.00 -25.41
CA TYR A 128 -14.64 40.60 -24.97
C TYR A 128 -13.38 39.88 -25.44
N GLN A 129 -13.00 40.03 -26.71
CA GLN A 129 -11.77 39.43 -27.24
C GLN A 129 -10.52 39.96 -26.53
N MET A 130 -10.47 41.26 -26.25
CA MET A 130 -9.39 41.88 -25.49
C MET A 130 -9.30 41.30 -24.07
N LYS A 131 -10.43 41.11 -23.39
CA LYS A 131 -10.49 40.48 -22.06
C LYS A 131 -10.02 39.02 -22.09
N LEU A 132 -10.42 38.26 -23.12
CA LEU A 132 -9.96 36.87 -23.28
C LEU A 132 -8.44 36.82 -23.51
N LYS A 133 -7.92 37.73 -24.34
CA LYS A 133 -6.48 37.82 -24.62
C LYS A 133 -5.67 38.30 -23.42
N SER A 134 -6.21 39.20 -22.59
CA SER A 134 -5.54 39.61 -21.36
C SER A 134 -5.50 38.50 -20.33
N GLN A 135 -6.56 37.69 -20.20
CA GLN A 135 -6.55 36.49 -19.37
C GLN A 135 -5.50 35.49 -19.85
N GLN A 136 -5.48 35.17 -21.16
CA GLN A 136 -4.45 34.30 -21.75
C GLN A 136 -3.03 34.79 -21.46
N LEU A 137 -2.79 36.11 -21.51
CA LEU A 137 -1.49 36.70 -21.19
C LEU A 137 -1.14 36.53 -19.71
N ILE A 138 -2.10 36.70 -18.81
CA ILE A 138 -1.89 36.49 -17.36
C ILE A 138 -1.55 35.02 -17.10
N ASP A 139 -2.30 34.09 -17.69
CA ASP A 139 -2.07 32.65 -17.52
C ASP A 139 -0.68 32.24 -18.03
N LEU A 140 -0.29 32.72 -19.22
CA LEU A 140 1.04 32.47 -19.78
C LEU A 140 2.17 33.06 -18.93
N LYS A 141 1.96 34.24 -18.33
CA LYS A 141 2.96 34.84 -17.41
C LYS A 141 3.09 34.07 -16.11
N LEU A 142 1.98 33.53 -15.59
CA LEU A 142 2.01 32.65 -14.42
C LEU A 142 2.77 31.36 -14.75
N GLU A 143 2.52 30.77 -15.92
CA GLU A 143 3.26 29.59 -16.38
C GLU A 143 4.75 29.88 -16.56
N GLU A 144 5.10 31.02 -17.17
CA GLU A 144 6.50 31.47 -17.30
C GLU A 144 7.17 31.61 -15.92
N ALA A 145 6.52 32.26 -14.96
CA ALA A 145 7.05 32.42 -13.60
C ALA A 145 7.25 31.06 -12.90
N LEU A 146 6.30 30.14 -13.03
CA LEU A 146 6.44 28.78 -12.49
C LEU A 146 7.59 28.02 -13.13
N LEU A 147 7.77 28.13 -14.45
CA LEU A 147 8.89 27.50 -15.16
C LEU A 147 10.23 28.13 -14.75
N GLN A 148 10.29 29.44 -14.55
CA GLN A 148 11.49 30.12 -14.04
C GLN A 148 11.84 29.66 -12.61
N ASP A 149 10.84 29.51 -11.73
CA ASP A 149 11.05 28.98 -10.38
C ASP A 149 11.53 27.53 -10.42
N ARG A 150 10.91 26.68 -11.24
CA ARG A 150 11.38 25.29 -11.44
C ARG A 150 12.81 25.26 -11.97
N LEU A 151 13.15 26.09 -12.96
CA LEU A 151 14.52 26.17 -13.43
C LEU A 151 15.48 26.57 -12.31
N LYS A 152 15.12 27.57 -11.50
CA LYS A 152 15.95 28.10 -10.41
C LYS A 152 16.16 27.12 -9.26
N TYR A 153 15.15 26.34 -8.89
CA TYR A 153 15.19 25.46 -7.71
C TYR A 153 15.33 23.97 -8.03
N GLU A 154 14.89 23.51 -9.20
CA GLU A 154 14.93 22.09 -9.59
C GLU A 154 16.02 21.77 -10.62
N VAL A 155 16.38 22.72 -11.51
CA VAL A 155 17.30 22.45 -12.65
C VAL A 155 18.69 23.04 -12.44
N TYR A 156 18.81 24.23 -11.86
CA TYR A 156 20.09 24.75 -11.40
C TYR A 156 20.46 24.09 -10.07
N ASP A 157 21.74 23.71 -9.92
CA ASP A 157 22.30 23.00 -8.77
C ASP A 157 21.71 23.49 -7.44
N LYS A 158 21.44 22.53 -6.54
CA LYS A 158 21.00 22.76 -5.16
C LYS A 158 21.75 23.96 -4.59
N ILE A 159 21.02 24.87 -3.95
CA ILE A 159 21.61 26.08 -3.34
C ILE A 159 22.80 25.62 -2.49
N LYS A 160 23.99 26.19 -2.70
CA LYS A 160 25.23 25.78 -2.02
C LYS A 160 25.07 25.72 -0.49
N GLU A 161 24.18 26.55 0.05
CA GLU A 161 23.81 26.58 1.47
C GLU A 161 23.10 25.29 1.92
N GLU A 162 22.28 24.68 1.07
CA GLU A 162 21.62 23.40 1.33
C GLU A 162 22.60 22.23 1.30
N GLU A 163 23.58 22.23 0.39
CA GLU A 163 24.66 21.22 0.39
C GLU A 163 25.48 21.29 1.68
N VAL A 164 25.84 22.51 2.12
CA VAL A 164 26.53 22.72 3.39
C VAL A 164 25.65 22.27 4.56
N ALA A 165 24.35 22.57 4.54
CA ALA A 165 23.41 22.11 5.57
C ALA A 165 23.30 20.57 5.61
N GLN A 166 23.29 19.90 4.46
CA GLN A 166 23.29 18.43 4.39
C GLN A 166 24.59 17.84 4.95
N ILE A 167 25.74 18.43 4.63
CA ILE A 167 27.03 18.00 5.19
C ILE A 167 27.07 18.19 6.71
N ILE A 168 26.58 19.33 7.21
CA ILE A 168 26.50 19.59 8.66
C ILE A 168 25.55 18.59 9.32
N THR A 169 24.39 18.34 8.71
CA THR A 169 23.41 17.37 9.21
C THR A 169 24.01 15.96 9.27
N GLY A 170 24.74 15.54 8.24
CA GLY A 170 25.46 14.28 8.23
C GLY A 170 26.50 14.18 9.36
N LYS A 171 27.30 15.24 9.56
CA LYS A 171 28.27 15.29 10.67
C LYS A 171 27.60 15.23 12.05
N VAL A 172 26.45 15.87 12.21
CA VAL A 172 25.68 15.83 13.47
C VAL A 172 25.10 14.43 13.70
N GLN A 173 24.57 13.78 12.67
CA GLN A 173 24.09 12.40 12.75
C GLN A 173 25.22 11.43 13.10
N ASP A 174 26.39 11.55 12.47
CA ASP A 174 27.57 10.75 12.80
C ASP A 174 28.01 10.94 14.26
N ALA A 175 27.98 12.18 14.77
CA ALA A 175 28.30 12.47 16.16
C ALA A 175 27.27 11.86 17.14
N LEU A 176 25.98 11.89 16.78
CA LEU A 176 24.90 11.25 17.55
C LEU A 176 25.09 9.73 17.60
N LEU A 177 25.34 9.08 16.46
CA LEU A 177 25.58 7.65 16.40
C LEU A 177 26.81 7.24 17.22
N LYS A 178 27.89 8.02 17.17
CA LYS A 178 29.09 7.80 18.01
C LYS A 178 28.76 7.90 19.50
N LYS A 179 27.95 8.88 19.90
CA LYS A 179 27.49 9.03 21.30
C LYS A 179 26.63 7.84 21.73
N GLU A 180 25.69 7.41 20.90
CA GLU A 180 24.82 6.26 21.21
C GLU A 180 25.63 4.97 21.34
N ALA A 181 26.59 4.74 20.43
CA ALA A 181 27.52 3.62 20.53
C ALA A 181 28.35 3.68 21.83
N ALA A 182 28.85 4.87 22.20
CA ALA A 182 29.59 5.05 23.45
C ALA A 182 28.73 4.77 24.69
N LEU A 183 27.45 5.17 24.69
CA LEU A 183 26.51 4.87 25.77
C LEU A 183 26.23 3.36 25.88
N ALA A 184 26.05 2.67 24.75
CA ALA A 184 25.88 1.22 24.73
C ALA A 184 27.13 0.51 25.28
N ILE A 185 28.33 0.94 24.88
CA ILE A 185 29.60 0.42 25.40
C ILE A 185 29.72 0.67 26.91
N GLN A 186 29.34 1.86 27.38
CA GLN A 186 29.36 2.17 28.81
C GLN A 186 28.41 1.26 29.61
N GLN A 187 27.22 1.00 29.08
CA GLN A 187 26.25 0.09 29.70
C GLN A 187 26.78 -1.34 29.78
N THR A 188 27.37 -1.86 28.70
CA THR A 188 27.95 -3.21 28.71
C THR A 188 29.13 -3.31 29.68
N TYR A 189 30.01 -2.30 29.76
CA TYR A 189 31.07 -2.28 30.77
C TYR A 189 30.52 -2.23 32.20
N ALA A 190 29.45 -1.47 32.44
CA ALA A 190 28.80 -1.44 33.75
C ALA A 190 28.23 -2.82 34.14
N GLU A 191 27.63 -3.53 33.19
CA GLU A 191 27.16 -4.91 33.39
C GLU A 191 28.31 -5.87 33.69
N ILE A 192 29.40 -5.81 32.92
CA ILE A 192 30.60 -6.63 33.14
C ILE A 192 31.16 -6.38 34.54
N ILE A 193 31.31 -5.11 34.95
CA ILE A 193 31.79 -4.76 36.30
C ILE A 193 30.85 -5.33 37.37
N ASN A 194 29.54 -5.28 37.16
CA ASN A 194 28.58 -5.84 38.10
C ASN A 194 28.67 -7.37 38.21
N VAL A 195 28.91 -8.07 37.10
CA VAL A 195 29.18 -9.52 37.11
C VAL A 195 30.47 -9.80 37.87
N MET A 196 31.56 -9.09 37.56
CA MET A 196 32.85 -9.26 38.24
C MET A 196 32.74 -9.02 39.75
N LYS A 197 31.95 -8.02 40.18
CA LYS A 197 31.67 -7.78 41.61
C LYS A 197 30.93 -8.94 42.27
N LYS A 198 29.94 -9.53 41.58
CA LYS A 198 29.22 -10.72 42.08
C LYS A 198 30.14 -11.93 42.16
N ASP A 199 30.99 -12.12 41.16
CA ASP A 199 31.97 -13.21 41.13
C ASP A 199 33.00 -13.06 42.26
N ALA A 200 33.48 -11.85 42.52
CA ALA A 200 34.38 -11.58 43.64
C ALA A 200 33.74 -11.98 44.98
N LEU A 201 32.49 -11.58 45.23
CA LEU A 201 31.74 -11.98 46.43
C LEU A 201 31.53 -13.50 46.52
N TYR A 202 31.29 -14.16 45.38
CA TYR A 202 31.15 -15.61 45.31
C TYR A 202 32.47 -16.33 45.66
N PHE A 203 33.59 -15.89 45.09
CA PHE A 203 34.91 -16.44 45.37
C PHE A 203 35.32 -16.21 46.83
N ASP A 204 35.04 -15.04 47.40
CA ASP A 204 35.26 -14.79 48.84
C ASP A 204 34.46 -15.77 49.70
N GLY A 205 33.21 -16.04 49.34
CA GLY A 205 32.38 -17.04 50.01
C GLY A 205 32.97 -18.45 49.95
N ILE A 206 33.51 -18.85 48.78
CA ILE A 206 34.22 -20.13 48.62
C ILE A 206 35.48 -20.17 49.48
N LEU A 207 36.30 -19.11 49.44
CA LEU A 207 37.56 -19.05 50.18
C LEU A 207 37.32 -19.16 51.69
N LEU A 208 36.30 -18.47 52.21
CA LEU A 208 35.89 -18.60 53.61
C LEU A 208 35.42 -20.01 53.94
N ALA A 209 34.63 -20.65 53.06
CA ALA A 209 34.17 -22.01 53.26
C ALA A 209 35.34 -23.01 53.30
N ILE A 210 36.30 -22.89 52.37
CA ILE A 210 37.52 -23.70 52.35
C ILE A 210 38.35 -23.47 53.61
N GLN A 211 38.49 -22.23 54.07
CA GLN A 211 39.22 -21.92 55.31
C GLN A 211 38.56 -22.57 56.53
N THR A 212 37.23 -22.49 56.64
CA THR A 212 36.51 -23.19 57.71
C THR A 212 36.66 -24.70 57.62
N ASP A 213 36.57 -25.27 56.42
CA ASP A 213 36.74 -26.71 56.21
C ASP A 213 38.16 -27.17 56.59
N TYR A 214 39.19 -26.40 56.22
CA TYR A 214 40.56 -26.62 56.66
C TYR A 214 40.68 -26.72 58.19
N TRP A 215 40.07 -25.79 58.93
CA TRP A 215 40.06 -25.84 60.40
C TRP A 215 39.37 -27.09 60.95
N TYR A 216 38.23 -27.48 60.37
CA TYR A 216 37.52 -28.70 60.76
C TYR A 216 38.34 -29.95 60.45
N GLN A 217 38.94 -30.05 59.27
CA GLN A 217 39.79 -31.15 58.87
C GLN A 217 41.02 -31.26 59.78
N CYS A 218 41.72 -30.16 60.07
CA CYS A 218 42.84 -30.15 61.02
C CYS A 218 42.42 -30.64 62.40
N ARG A 219 41.26 -30.20 62.90
CA ARG A 219 40.73 -30.66 64.19
C ARG A 219 40.38 -32.16 64.16
N CYS A 220 39.81 -32.65 63.08
CA CYS A 220 39.51 -34.07 62.88
C CYS A 220 40.80 -34.92 62.88
N VAL A 221 41.83 -34.49 62.15
CA VAL A 221 43.13 -35.18 62.12
C VAL A 221 43.79 -35.18 63.51
N LEU A 222 43.77 -34.06 64.23
CA LEU A 222 44.33 -33.98 65.58
C LEU A 222 43.60 -34.90 66.55
N ASN A 223 42.26 -34.94 66.48
CA ASN A 223 41.46 -35.85 67.28
C ASN A 223 41.72 -37.32 66.92
N ALA A 224 41.83 -37.64 65.62
CA ALA A 224 42.16 -38.98 65.15
C ALA A 224 43.55 -39.42 65.63
N ALA A 225 44.53 -38.52 65.60
CA ALA A 225 45.87 -38.77 66.13
C ALA A 225 45.85 -39.01 67.64
N LYS A 226 45.11 -38.20 68.40
CA LYS A 226 44.93 -38.39 69.85
C LYS A 226 44.27 -39.73 70.18
N GLN A 227 43.22 -40.11 69.44
CA GLN A 227 42.57 -41.42 69.60
C GLN A 227 43.50 -42.56 69.19
N GLY A 228 44.29 -42.39 68.13
CA GLY A 228 45.32 -43.33 67.71
C GLY A 228 46.36 -43.55 68.79
N GLN A 229 46.84 -42.46 69.41
CA GLN A 229 47.78 -42.52 70.52
C GLN A 229 47.21 -43.31 71.71
N LEU A 230 45.98 -42.97 72.15
CA LEU A 230 45.31 -43.70 73.23
C LEU A 230 45.11 -45.19 72.90
N ALA A 231 44.75 -45.51 71.66
CA ALA A 231 44.62 -46.89 71.22
C ALA A 231 45.96 -47.63 71.22
N THR A 232 47.07 -46.98 70.84
CA THR A 232 48.41 -47.57 70.91
C THR A 232 48.90 -47.75 72.34
N GLU A 233 48.62 -46.80 73.23
CA GLU A 233 48.92 -46.92 74.67
C GLU A 233 48.15 -48.10 75.26
N TYR A 234 46.84 -48.17 75.03
CA TYR A 234 46.00 -49.30 75.47
C TYR A 234 46.49 -50.64 74.92
N LYS A 235 46.92 -50.68 73.65
CA LYS A 235 47.48 -51.89 73.05
C LYS A 235 48.77 -52.32 73.77
N ASN A 236 49.68 -51.38 74.02
CA ASN A 236 50.94 -51.65 74.71
C ASN A 236 50.70 -52.14 76.15
N ASP A 237 49.76 -51.53 76.88
CA ASP A 237 49.38 -51.97 78.23
C ASP A 237 48.87 -53.41 78.20
N ARG A 238 48.01 -53.77 77.23
CA ARG A 238 47.53 -55.14 77.06
C ARG A 238 48.65 -56.11 76.69
N GLU A 239 49.57 -55.74 75.80
CA GLU A 239 50.74 -56.56 75.47
C GLU A 239 51.60 -56.85 76.72
N GLN A 240 51.81 -55.85 77.58
CA GLN A 240 52.52 -56.03 78.85
C GLN A 240 51.76 -56.91 79.86
N GLU A 241 50.44 -56.72 79.99
CA GLU A 241 49.58 -57.59 80.81
C GLU A 241 49.66 -59.05 80.34
N PHE A 242 49.61 -59.29 79.04
CA PHE A 242 49.75 -60.63 78.46
C PHE A 242 51.13 -61.23 78.70
N GLU A 243 52.21 -60.47 78.55
CA GLU A 243 53.58 -60.96 78.83
C GLU A 243 53.76 -61.30 80.33
N ALA A 244 53.18 -60.49 81.22
CA ALA A 244 53.19 -60.75 82.66
C ALA A 244 52.39 -62.02 83.01
N LEU A 245 51.21 -62.19 82.42
CA LEU A 245 50.38 -63.38 82.56
C LEU A 245 51.10 -64.62 82.03
N GLU A 246 51.73 -64.53 80.85
CA GLU A 246 52.50 -65.62 80.24
C GLU A 246 53.65 -66.05 81.17
N LYS A 247 54.43 -65.10 81.71
CA LYS A 247 55.48 -65.39 82.69
C LYS A 247 54.93 -66.05 83.96
N ALA A 248 53.77 -65.61 84.45
CA ALA A 248 53.12 -66.20 85.61
C ALA A 248 52.68 -67.64 85.31
N VAL A 249 52.01 -67.88 84.18
CA VAL A 249 51.58 -69.21 83.74
C VAL A 249 52.78 -70.14 83.53
N ILE A 250 53.87 -69.68 82.92
CA ILE A 250 55.09 -70.50 82.75
C ILE A 250 55.67 -70.89 84.11
N LYS A 251 55.70 -69.97 85.08
CA LYS A 251 56.15 -70.29 86.44
C LYS A 251 55.22 -71.32 87.10
N ASP A 252 53.91 -71.13 86.98
CA ASP A 252 52.90 -72.05 87.51
C ASP A 252 52.97 -73.44 86.87
N MET A 253 53.22 -73.51 85.56
CA MET A 253 53.43 -74.78 84.85
C MET A 253 54.72 -75.47 85.31
N LYS A 254 55.78 -74.71 85.60
CA LYS A 254 57.03 -75.27 86.16
C LYS A 254 56.83 -75.77 87.58
N THR A 255 56.13 -75.03 88.45
CA THR A 255 55.81 -75.50 89.81
C THR A 255 54.91 -76.73 89.76
N GLN A 256 53.85 -76.71 88.96
CA GLN A 256 53.01 -77.89 88.74
C GLN A 256 53.80 -79.09 88.22
N LYS A 257 54.77 -78.89 87.31
CA LYS A 257 55.62 -79.98 86.84
C LYS A 257 56.48 -80.56 87.97
N VAL A 258 57.09 -79.71 88.80
CA VAL A 258 57.87 -80.15 89.98
C VAL A 258 56.97 -80.85 91.00
N ASP A 259 55.80 -80.29 91.30
CA ASP A 259 54.82 -80.90 92.20
C ASP A 259 54.35 -82.27 91.67
N LEU A 260 54.11 -82.39 90.36
CA LEU A 260 53.78 -83.66 89.71
C LEU A 260 54.95 -84.66 89.74
N GLU A 261 56.19 -84.20 89.64
CA GLU A 261 57.39 -85.04 89.82
C GLU A 261 57.48 -85.54 91.26
N ILE A 262 57.27 -84.68 92.27
CA ILE A 262 57.22 -85.07 93.69
C ILE A 262 56.07 -86.05 93.95
N VAL A 263 54.87 -85.78 93.43
CA VAL A 263 53.72 -86.68 93.56
C VAL A 263 53.98 -88.00 92.83
N ARG A 264 54.66 -88.00 91.68
CA ARG A 264 55.10 -89.22 91.00
C ARG A 264 56.12 -89.99 91.82
N GLU A 265 57.13 -89.35 92.40
CA GLU A 265 58.09 -90.01 93.30
C GLU A 265 57.39 -90.58 94.53
N GLN A 266 56.48 -89.82 95.15
CA GLN A 266 55.66 -90.30 96.26
C GLN A 266 54.74 -91.45 95.84
N ALA A 267 54.16 -91.41 94.64
CA ALA A 267 53.32 -92.47 94.09
C ALA A 267 54.14 -93.69 93.68
N GLU A 268 55.38 -93.55 93.19
CA GLU A 268 56.30 -94.66 92.92
C GLU A 268 56.83 -95.27 94.21
N ASN A 269 57.13 -94.46 95.23
CA ASN A 269 57.45 -94.92 96.58
C ASN A 269 56.25 -95.62 97.23
N LEU A 270 55.04 -95.06 97.08
CA LEU A 270 53.81 -95.71 97.52
C LEU A 270 53.52 -96.96 96.70
N HIS A 271 53.78 -96.99 95.39
CA HIS A 271 53.54 -98.14 94.51
C HIS A 271 54.56 -99.27 94.76
N SER A 272 55.81 -98.94 95.03
CA SER A 272 56.83 -99.91 95.45
C SER A 272 56.49 -100.47 96.84
N ASN A 273 56.08 -99.61 97.78
CA ASN A 273 55.59 -100.02 99.09
C ASN A 273 54.25 -100.82 99.00
N LEU A 274 53.33 -100.45 98.10
CA LEU A 274 52.03 -101.10 97.85
C LEU A 274 52.19 -102.43 97.10
N LYS A 275 53.20 -102.58 96.25
CA LYS A 275 53.61 -103.87 95.67
C LYS A 275 53.91 -104.91 96.76
N HIS A 276 54.24 -104.45 97.96
CA HIS A 276 54.46 -105.29 99.13
C HIS A 276 53.27 -105.33 100.11
N LEU A 277 52.19 -104.56 99.88
CA LEU A 277 51.16 -104.34 100.89
C LEU A 277 49.69 -104.45 100.48
N LEU A 278 49.29 -104.62 99.21
CA LEU A 278 47.86 -104.87 98.95
C LEU A 278 47.49 -105.86 97.84
N ARG A 279 46.86 -106.92 98.36
CA ARG A 279 45.79 -107.77 97.85
C ARG A 279 44.72 -106.96 97.09
N ARG A 280 44.34 -107.48 95.91
CA ARG A 280 43.16 -107.09 95.12
C ARG A 280 41.89 -107.11 95.98
N ASP A 281 41.07 -106.07 95.85
CA ASP A 281 39.61 -105.92 96.02
C ASP A 281 39.35 -104.40 95.83
N SER A 282 38.27 -103.83 95.29
CA SER A 282 37.03 -104.28 94.65
C SER A 282 36.30 -103.01 94.13
N ASP A 283 35.24 -103.25 93.37
CA ASP A 283 34.33 -102.32 92.68
C ASP A 283 33.78 -101.12 93.49
N LEU A 284 33.57 -99.98 92.83
CA LEU A 284 32.53 -99.03 93.23
C LEU A 284 31.86 -98.36 92.02
N THR A 285 30.70 -98.91 91.67
CA THR A 285 29.69 -98.42 90.72
C THR A 285 28.92 -97.24 91.32
N THR A 286 28.91 -96.08 90.68
CA THR A 286 28.02 -94.96 91.05
C THR A 286 26.73 -94.99 90.23
N CYS A 287 25.60 -95.22 90.91
CA CYS A 287 24.24 -95.26 90.35
C CYS A 287 23.77 -93.90 89.79
N ILE A 288 23.24 -93.90 88.58
CA ILE A 288 22.56 -92.76 87.93
C ILE A 288 21.08 -92.79 88.35
N LEU A 289 20.63 -91.77 89.09
CA LEU A 289 19.23 -91.53 89.42
C LEU A 289 18.57 -90.68 88.30
N LYS A 290 17.54 -91.23 87.64
CA LYS A 290 16.65 -90.48 86.74
C LYS A 290 15.48 -89.92 87.56
N LEU A 291 15.35 -88.58 87.60
CA LEU A 291 14.19 -87.88 88.17
C LEU A 291 13.09 -87.71 87.10
N GLU A 292 11.82 -87.89 87.50
CA GLU A 292 10.65 -87.65 86.66
C GLU A 292 10.33 -86.14 86.55
N GLU A 293 9.96 -85.67 85.36
CA GLU A 293 9.66 -84.25 85.07
C GLU A 293 8.29 -83.82 85.67
N SER A 294 8.28 -82.70 86.39
CA SER A 294 7.07 -82.10 87.01
C SER A 294 6.15 -81.42 85.99
N GLN A 295 4.85 -81.31 86.30
CA GLN A 295 3.80 -80.74 85.42
C GLN A 295 4.10 -79.31 84.94
N ASP A 296 4.79 -78.49 85.74
CA ASP A 296 5.16 -77.11 85.39
C ASP A 296 6.05 -77.02 84.13
N PHE A 297 6.89 -78.05 83.86
CA PHE A 297 7.71 -78.11 82.64
C PHE A 297 6.87 -78.36 81.38
N THR A 298 5.70 -78.98 81.51
CA THR A 298 4.82 -79.27 80.36
C THR A 298 4.03 -78.05 79.92
N GLU A 299 3.65 -77.16 80.84
CA GLU A 299 3.02 -75.88 80.53
C GLU A 299 4.02 -74.91 79.90
N LEU A 300 5.24 -74.84 80.43
CA LEU A 300 6.32 -74.04 79.86
C LEU A 300 6.67 -74.46 78.41
N ARG A 301 6.65 -75.77 78.11
CA ARG A 301 6.83 -76.27 76.74
C ARG A 301 5.69 -75.87 75.79
N LYS A 302 4.44 -75.82 76.27
CA LYS A 302 3.30 -75.34 75.48
C LYS A 302 3.38 -73.84 75.19
N ASP A 303 3.91 -73.05 76.11
CA ASP A 303 4.06 -71.62 75.89
C ASP A 303 5.28 -71.29 75.01
N LEU A 304 6.38 -72.06 75.14
CA LEU A 304 7.51 -71.98 74.22
C LEU A 304 7.10 -72.30 72.77
N SER A 305 6.25 -73.30 72.54
CA SER A 305 5.80 -73.63 71.18
C SER A 305 4.90 -72.55 70.57
N LYS A 306 4.06 -71.87 71.38
CA LYS A 306 3.29 -70.70 70.94
C LYS A 306 4.18 -69.51 70.56
N ILE A 307 5.25 -69.26 71.33
CA ILE A 307 6.21 -68.20 71.02
C ILE A 307 7.00 -68.53 69.75
N GLU A 308 7.41 -69.79 69.57
CA GLU A 308 8.14 -70.24 68.40
C GLU A 308 7.29 -70.16 67.11
N THR A 309 6.01 -70.54 67.19
CA THR A 309 5.04 -70.36 66.10
C THR A 309 4.78 -68.88 65.76
N ALA A 310 4.73 -68.00 66.76
CA ALA A 310 4.62 -66.55 66.52
C ALA A 310 5.88 -65.96 65.88
N LEU A 311 7.08 -66.37 66.33
CA LEU A 311 8.36 -65.90 65.80
C LEU A 311 8.63 -66.41 64.39
N THR A 312 8.24 -67.65 64.07
CA THR A 312 8.31 -68.19 62.70
C THR A 312 7.36 -67.45 61.77
N TYR A 313 6.13 -67.15 62.19
CA TYR A 313 5.22 -66.29 61.42
C TYR A 313 5.81 -64.88 61.19
N LEU A 314 6.43 -64.26 62.21
CA LEU A 314 7.06 -62.95 62.05
C LEU A 314 8.28 -63.00 61.12
N ARG A 315 9.08 -64.06 61.20
CA ARG A 315 10.23 -64.29 60.31
C ARG A 315 9.79 -64.37 58.84
N ASP A 316 8.73 -65.14 58.58
CA ASP A 316 8.24 -65.38 57.22
C ASP A 316 7.56 -64.13 56.65
N THR A 317 6.85 -63.35 57.47
CA THR A 317 6.23 -62.06 57.05
C THR A 317 7.26 -60.95 56.83
N THR A 318 8.34 -60.91 57.61
CA THR A 318 9.40 -59.91 57.47
C THR A 318 10.50 -60.32 56.47
N LEU A 319 10.45 -61.55 55.95
CA LEU A 319 11.41 -62.13 54.99
C LEU A 319 12.86 -62.11 55.52
N VAL A 320 13.05 -62.48 56.79
CA VAL A 320 14.34 -62.43 57.49
C VAL A 320 14.93 -63.83 57.70
N SER A 321 16.26 -63.98 57.67
CA SER A 321 16.93 -65.29 57.78
C SER A 321 17.12 -65.80 59.22
N SER A 322 17.13 -64.92 60.22
CA SER A 322 17.28 -65.25 61.66
C SER A 322 16.31 -64.46 62.54
N PHE A 323 15.89 -65.02 63.67
CA PHE A 323 14.97 -64.37 64.61
C PHE A 323 15.55 -63.06 65.19
N GLU A 324 16.88 -62.96 65.35
CA GLU A 324 17.54 -61.75 65.87
C GLU A 324 17.43 -60.54 64.94
N GLN A 325 17.27 -60.80 63.64
CA GLN A 325 17.21 -59.75 62.61
C GLN A 325 15.79 -59.19 62.39
N ILE A 326 14.77 -59.77 63.03
CA ILE A 326 13.37 -59.35 62.91
C ILE A 326 13.16 -57.93 63.45
N TYR A 327 13.74 -57.62 64.62
CA TYR A 327 13.58 -56.29 65.22
C TYR A 327 14.32 -55.18 64.47
N PRO A 328 15.61 -55.36 64.08
CA PRO A 328 16.31 -54.39 63.23
C PRO A 328 15.62 -54.13 61.89
N SER A 329 15.10 -55.18 61.24
CA SER A 329 14.42 -55.03 59.94
C SER A 329 13.10 -54.25 60.07
N LEU A 330 12.30 -54.51 61.10
CA LEU A 330 11.09 -53.74 61.41
C LEU A 330 11.41 -52.27 61.72
N GLN A 331 12.48 -52.02 62.48
CA GLN A 331 12.91 -50.65 62.79
C GLN A 331 13.34 -49.89 61.53
N GLU A 332 14.04 -50.55 60.62
CA GLU A 332 14.47 -49.96 59.35
C GLU A 332 13.28 -49.74 58.39
N GLN A 333 12.33 -50.68 58.31
CA GLN A 333 11.07 -50.49 57.58
C GLN A 333 10.29 -49.27 58.10
N LEU A 334 10.27 -49.06 59.42
CA LEU A 334 9.60 -47.91 60.04
C LEU A 334 10.33 -46.60 59.71
N ARG A 335 11.66 -46.59 59.70
CA ARG A 335 12.47 -45.44 59.23
C ARG A 335 12.22 -45.13 57.76
N GLN A 336 12.20 -46.16 56.90
CA GLN A 336 11.91 -46.01 55.47
C GLN A 336 10.49 -45.46 55.24
N LYS A 337 9.49 -45.97 55.97
CA LYS A 337 8.11 -45.46 55.94
C LYS A 337 8.04 -43.98 56.34
N ARG A 338 8.74 -43.57 57.39
CA ARG A 338 8.82 -42.15 57.80
C ARG A 338 9.46 -41.28 56.71
N ARG A 339 10.56 -41.75 56.10
CA ARG A 339 11.24 -41.05 55.00
C ARG A 339 10.35 -40.90 53.77
N LEU A 340 9.68 -41.99 53.36
CA LEU A 340 8.75 -41.99 52.23
C LEU A 340 7.55 -41.08 52.49
N ASN A 341 6.97 -41.09 53.69
CA ASN A 341 5.90 -40.17 54.06
C ASN A 341 6.34 -38.70 54.02
N ALA A 342 7.56 -38.39 54.47
CA ALA A 342 8.10 -37.03 54.38
C ALA A 342 8.29 -36.60 52.91
N LEU A 343 8.75 -37.51 52.06
CA LEU A 343 8.92 -37.26 50.63
C LEU A 343 7.56 -37.07 49.93
N ALA A 344 6.56 -37.90 50.25
CA ALA A 344 5.20 -37.76 49.74
C ALA A 344 4.61 -36.39 50.09
N LYS A 345 4.70 -35.97 51.36
CA LYS A 345 4.25 -34.64 51.81
C LYS A 345 4.99 -33.49 51.10
N LYS A 346 6.28 -33.67 50.79
CA LYS A 346 7.05 -32.67 50.03
C LYS A 346 6.57 -32.60 48.57
N CYS A 347 6.31 -33.74 47.95
CA CYS A 347 5.76 -33.80 46.59
C CYS A 347 4.36 -33.18 46.50
N GLU A 348 3.49 -33.41 47.49
CA GLU A 348 2.17 -32.77 47.58
C GLU A 348 2.29 -31.25 47.65
N ARG A 349 3.11 -30.71 48.56
CA ARG A 349 3.36 -29.26 48.64
C ARG A 349 3.90 -28.69 47.33
N ASN A 350 4.85 -29.38 46.68
CA ASN A 350 5.39 -28.94 45.41
C ASN A 350 4.31 -28.92 44.32
N ARG A 351 3.45 -29.93 44.27
CA ARG A 351 2.31 -30.00 43.35
C ARG A 351 1.38 -28.81 43.58
N ASP A 352 1.04 -28.51 44.83
CA ASP A 352 0.12 -27.40 45.15
C ASP A 352 0.74 -26.04 44.81
N ILE A 353 2.04 -25.85 45.03
CA ILE A 353 2.77 -24.65 44.59
C ILE A 353 2.73 -24.49 43.07
N ILE A 354 2.97 -25.57 42.32
CA ILE A 354 2.91 -25.54 40.85
C ILE A 354 1.48 -25.21 40.38
N LEU A 355 0.48 -25.81 41.01
CA LEU A 355 -0.92 -25.60 40.67
C LEU A 355 -1.34 -24.14 40.95
N ASN A 356 -0.91 -23.56 42.07
CA ASN A 356 -1.13 -22.15 42.37
C ASN A 356 -0.43 -21.22 41.36
N LYS A 357 0.80 -21.54 40.95
CA LYS A 357 1.50 -20.79 39.89
C LYS A 357 0.78 -20.88 38.55
N MET A 358 0.27 -22.05 38.20
CA MET A 358 -0.50 -22.27 36.98
C MET A 358 -1.80 -21.45 37.01
N ASN A 359 -2.55 -21.50 38.11
CA ASN A 359 -3.77 -20.71 38.28
C ASN A 359 -3.50 -19.20 38.21
N HIS A 360 -2.41 -18.72 38.81
CA HIS A 360 -2.01 -17.32 38.71
C HIS A 360 -1.63 -16.91 37.29
N ALA A 361 -0.88 -17.76 36.58
CA ALA A 361 -0.52 -17.52 35.18
C ALA A 361 -1.75 -17.52 34.27
N GLU A 362 -2.72 -18.40 34.52
CA GLU A 362 -3.98 -18.44 33.81
C GLU A 362 -4.82 -17.18 34.05
N LEU A 363 -4.90 -16.72 35.31
CA LEU A 363 -5.56 -15.47 35.65
C LEU A 363 -4.90 -14.27 34.98
N MET A 364 -3.56 -14.21 34.98
CA MET A 364 -2.80 -13.18 34.25
C MET A 364 -3.03 -13.23 32.74
N ASN A 365 -3.03 -14.43 32.15
CA ASN A 365 -3.33 -14.61 30.73
C ASN A 365 -4.74 -14.13 30.39
N ASN A 366 -5.73 -14.47 31.21
CA ASN A 366 -7.10 -13.99 31.05
C ASN A 366 -7.21 -12.48 31.22
N MET A 367 -6.49 -11.89 32.19
CA MET A 367 -6.40 -10.44 32.30
C MET A 367 -5.76 -9.82 31.07
N LEU A 368 -4.66 -10.36 30.54
CA LEU A 368 -4.00 -9.85 29.33
C LEU A 368 -4.88 -9.99 28.07
N LYS A 369 -5.65 -11.07 27.97
CA LYS A 369 -6.63 -11.24 26.88
C LYS A 369 -7.77 -10.22 26.97
N ASN A 370 -8.19 -9.87 28.19
CA ASN A 370 -9.34 -9.01 28.44
C ASN A 370 -8.99 -7.54 28.64
N THR A 371 -7.73 -7.21 28.98
CA THR A 371 -7.17 -5.86 28.90
C THR A 371 -6.85 -5.58 27.44
N MET A 372 -7.90 -5.26 26.69
CA MET A 372 -7.77 -4.60 25.40
C MET A 372 -7.07 -3.26 25.63
N VAL A 373 -5.77 -3.19 25.38
CA VAL A 373 -5.13 -1.90 25.11
C VAL A 373 -5.75 -1.40 23.81
N GLU A 374 -6.40 -0.23 23.82
CA GLU A 374 -7.09 0.36 22.66
C GLU A 374 -6.19 0.37 21.40
N THR A 375 -4.89 0.51 21.61
CA THR A 375 -3.83 0.43 20.59
C THR A 375 -3.77 -0.92 19.85
N THR A 376 -4.24 -2.02 20.43
CA THR A 376 -4.24 -3.35 19.79
C THR A 376 -5.36 -3.48 18.76
N GLY A 377 -6.49 -2.81 19.00
CA GLY A 377 -7.58 -2.71 18.03
C GLY A 377 -7.19 -1.85 16.83
N GLU A 378 -6.56 -0.71 17.08
CA GLU A 378 -5.99 0.17 16.06
C GLU A 378 -4.89 -0.54 15.26
N TYR A 379 -4.01 -1.29 15.92
CA TYR A 379 -2.98 -2.09 15.26
C TYR A 379 -3.60 -3.16 14.34
N LYS A 380 -4.65 -3.87 14.79
CA LYS A 380 -5.33 -4.87 13.95
C LYS A 380 -6.02 -4.24 12.74
N LYS A 381 -6.65 -3.07 12.91
CA LYS A 381 -7.25 -2.32 11.80
C LYS A 381 -6.18 -1.87 10.80
N ARG A 382 -5.11 -1.24 11.28
CA ARG A 382 -4.00 -0.78 10.44
C ARG A 382 -3.28 -1.93 9.74
N LYS A 383 -3.14 -3.09 10.39
CA LYS A 383 -2.61 -4.31 9.77
C LYS A 383 -3.51 -4.75 8.62
N LYS A 384 -4.82 -4.72 8.79
CA LYS A 384 -5.78 -5.10 7.75
C LYS A 384 -5.72 -4.13 6.57
N GLU A 385 -5.75 -2.82 6.84
CA GLU A 385 -5.60 -1.78 5.81
C GLU A 385 -4.30 -1.93 5.00
N LEU A 386 -3.19 -2.23 5.67
CA LEU A 386 -1.90 -2.49 5.00
C LEU A 386 -1.92 -3.76 4.15
N MET A 387 -2.60 -4.82 4.59
CA MET A 387 -2.74 -6.05 3.80
C MET A 387 -3.58 -5.78 2.54
N ASP A 388 -4.69 -5.07 2.67
CA ASP A 388 -5.57 -4.72 1.54
C ASP A 388 -4.80 -3.87 0.51
N ALA A 389 -4.00 -2.88 0.96
CA ALA A 389 -3.15 -2.07 0.08
C ALA A 389 -2.05 -2.88 -0.64
N VAL A 390 -1.47 -3.88 0.03
CA VAL A 390 -0.49 -4.79 -0.59
C VAL A 390 -1.15 -5.67 -1.65
N GLU A 391 -2.37 -6.14 -1.41
CA GLU A 391 -3.14 -6.93 -2.38
C GLU A 391 -3.47 -6.10 -3.63
N GLU A 392 -3.89 -4.85 -3.46
CA GLU A 392 -4.16 -3.91 -4.57
C GLU A 392 -2.90 -3.63 -5.42
N GLN A 393 -1.75 -3.40 -4.78
CA GLN A 393 -0.48 -3.23 -5.48
C GLN A 393 -0.05 -4.50 -6.23
N ASN A 394 -0.26 -5.68 -5.64
CA ASN A 394 0.02 -6.95 -6.30
C ASN A 394 -0.86 -7.19 -7.52
N GLN A 395 -2.14 -6.80 -7.47
CA GLN A 395 -3.03 -6.85 -8.63
C GLN A 395 -2.58 -5.90 -9.74
N SER A 396 -2.21 -4.67 -9.39
CA SER A 396 -1.66 -3.69 -10.34
C SER A 396 -0.38 -4.20 -11.00
N LYS A 397 0.52 -4.81 -10.22
CA LYS A 397 1.74 -5.43 -10.74
C LYS A 397 1.43 -6.56 -11.74
N LYS A 398 0.47 -7.45 -11.43
CA LYS A 398 0.04 -8.51 -12.35
C LYS A 398 -0.50 -7.95 -13.66
N GLN A 399 -1.29 -6.87 -13.62
CA GLN A 399 -1.79 -6.21 -14.83
C GLN A 399 -0.64 -5.63 -15.68
N CYS A 400 0.34 -4.96 -15.04
CA CYS A 400 1.51 -4.45 -15.75
C CYS A 400 2.36 -5.58 -16.37
N ASP A 401 2.54 -6.69 -15.67
CA ASP A 401 3.26 -7.86 -16.17
C ASP A 401 2.53 -8.47 -17.39
N GLN A 402 1.21 -8.62 -17.34
CA GLN A 402 0.40 -9.07 -18.48
C GLN A 402 0.52 -8.14 -19.69
N LEU A 403 0.46 -6.82 -19.49
CA LEU A 403 0.66 -5.85 -20.57
C LEU A 403 2.07 -5.92 -21.16
N ARG A 404 3.09 -6.14 -20.32
CA ARG A 404 4.47 -6.32 -20.78
C ARG A 404 4.62 -7.57 -21.62
N ASP A 405 4.01 -8.67 -21.21
CA ASP A 405 4.09 -9.94 -21.93
C ASP A 405 3.36 -9.85 -23.28
N ARG A 406 2.18 -9.22 -23.34
CA ARG A 406 1.50 -8.91 -24.62
C ARG A 406 2.38 -8.06 -25.55
N LYS A 407 3.06 -7.04 -25.01
CA LYS A 407 4.00 -6.21 -25.80
C LYS A 407 5.20 -7.02 -26.29
N ARG A 408 5.75 -7.92 -25.46
CA ARG A 408 6.85 -8.82 -25.84
C ARG A 408 6.43 -9.77 -26.96
N ASP A 409 5.24 -10.34 -26.86
CA ASP A 409 4.68 -11.23 -27.90
C ASP A 409 4.49 -10.49 -29.22
N LEU A 410 3.99 -9.26 -29.17
CA LEU A 410 3.81 -8.44 -30.37
C LEU A 410 5.16 -8.09 -31.02
N ILE A 411 6.15 -7.70 -30.23
CA ILE A 411 7.52 -7.43 -30.72
C ILE A 411 8.14 -8.71 -31.31
N ALA A 412 7.93 -9.87 -30.69
CA ALA A 412 8.40 -11.15 -31.21
C ALA A 412 7.74 -11.49 -32.56
N LYS A 413 6.42 -11.31 -32.68
CA LYS A 413 5.68 -11.50 -33.95
C LYS A 413 6.20 -10.58 -35.06
N VAL A 414 6.42 -9.29 -34.76
CA VAL A 414 6.99 -8.31 -35.71
C VAL A 414 8.41 -8.71 -36.13
N ARG A 415 9.22 -9.21 -35.19
CA ARG A 415 10.57 -9.68 -35.52
C ARG A 415 10.55 -10.92 -36.41
N ILE A 416 9.66 -11.88 -36.14
CA ILE A 416 9.49 -13.08 -36.95
C ILE A 416 9.01 -12.71 -38.36
N SER A 417 8.06 -11.79 -38.51
CA SER A 417 7.58 -11.36 -39.83
C SER A 417 8.63 -10.60 -40.62
N LEU A 418 9.39 -9.69 -39.99
CA LEU A 418 10.52 -9.02 -40.64
C LEU A 418 11.59 -10.01 -41.13
N ARG A 419 11.88 -11.06 -40.34
CA ARG A 419 12.77 -12.14 -40.77
C ARG A 419 12.22 -12.94 -41.94
N GLN A 420 10.93 -13.27 -41.92
CA GLN A 420 10.29 -13.95 -43.06
C GLN A 420 10.44 -13.12 -44.34
N ILE A 421 10.22 -11.81 -44.26
CA ILE A 421 10.39 -10.90 -45.41
C ILE A 421 11.87 -10.86 -45.84
N GLN A 422 12.82 -10.82 -44.91
CA GLN A 422 14.26 -10.87 -45.20
C GLN A 422 14.66 -12.15 -45.93
N GLN A 423 14.18 -13.31 -45.48
CA GLN A 423 14.42 -14.60 -46.14
C GLN A 423 13.84 -14.64 -47.56
N LEU A 424 12.62 -14.12 -47.75
CA LEU A 424 11.99 -14.03 -49.07
C LEU A 424 12.74 -13.06 -50.02
N CYS A 425 13.48 -12.09 -49.46
CA CYS A 425 14.26 -11.12 -50.23
C CYS A 425 15.74 -11.53 -50.44
N LEU A 426 16.22 -12.64 -49.87
CA LEU A 426 17.56 -13.19 -50.14
C LEU A 426 17.89 -13.40 -51.63
N PRO A 427 16.99 -13.88 -52.51
CA PRO A 427 17.30 -14.02 -53.93
C PRO A 427 17.42 -12.67 -54.69
N VAL A 428 17.03 -11.55 -54.06
CA VAL A 428 16.98 -10.23 -54.68
C VAL A 428 18.30 -9.50 -54.45
N LYS A 429 19.22 -9.64 -55.41
CA LYS A 429 20.52 -8.96 -55.38
C LYS A 429 20.44 -7.56 -55.97
N THR A 430 20.79 -6.55 -55.17
CA THR A 430 20.91 -5.14 -55.60
C THR A 430 22.08 -4.94 -56.57
N ALA A 431 22.12 -3.80 -57.28
CA ALA A 431 23.14 -3.52 -58.29
C ALA A 431 24.58 -3.52 -57.73
N GLU A 432 24.76 -3.16 -56.46
CA GLU A 432 26.04 -3.15 -55.74
C GLU A 432 26.54 -4.57 -55.41
N GLU A 433 25.66 -5.46 -54.95
CA GLU A 433 25.99 -6.88 -54.67
C GLU A 433 26.37 -7.65 -55.95
N ARG A 434 25.82 -7.27 -57.11
CA ARG A 434 26.16 -7.89 -58.42
C ARG A 434 27.56 -7.51 -58.93
N GLN A 435 28.13 -6.39 -58.48
CA GLN A 435 29.49 -5.98 -58.87
C GLN A 435 30.57 -6.82 -58.17
N HIS A 436 30.30 -7.27 -56.94
CA HIS A 436 31.23 -8.12 -56.18
C HIS A 436 31.30 -9.57 -56.65
N ILE A 437 30.30 -10.06 -57.39
CA ILE A 437 30.25 -11.47 -57.86
C ILE A 437 31.03 -11.69 -59.16
N LYS A 438 31.33 -10.63 -59.94
CA LYS A 438 32.11 -10.75 -61.20
C LYS A 438 33.59 -11.13 -61.03
N LYS A 439 34.03 -11.50 -59.83
CA LYS A 439 35.37 -12.07 -59.57
C LYS A 439 35.38 -13.53 -59.09
N HIS A 440 34.22 -14.18 -58.97
CA HIS A 440 34.17 -15.61 -58.65
C HIS A 440 33.19 -16.31 -59.60
N ASP A 441 33.60 -16.43 -60.86
CA ASP A 441 33.06 -17.45 -61.74
C ASP A 441 33.71 -18.79 -61.36
N PHE A 442 32.85 -19.78 -61.03
CA PHE A 442 33.00 -21.21 -61.33
C PHE A 442 34.39 -21.86 -61.20
N GLU A 443 34.71 -22.33 -59.99
CA GLU A 443 35.28 -23.67 -59.80
C GLU A 443 34.46 -24.37 -58.70
N ALA A 444 33.60 -25.29 -59.11
CA ALA A 444 32.93 -26.20 -58.19
C ALA A 444 33.93 -27.28 -57.77
N ASN A 445 34.65 -27.06 -56.67
CA ASN A 445 35.35 -28.12 -55.96
C ASN A 445 34.35 -28.77 -55.00
N ALA A 446 34.16 -30.08 -55.14
CA ALA A 446 33.18 -30.88 -54.40
C ALA A 446 33.59 -31.22 -52.95
N ASP A 447 34.56 -30.50 -52.37
CA ASP A 447 35.16 -30.81 -51.06
C ASP A 447 35.15 -29.64 -50.05
N ASP A 448 34.39 -28.56 -50.30
CA ASP A 448 34.26 -27.48 -49.32
C ASP A 448 33.26 -27.84 -48.20
N PRO A 449 33.66 -27.74 -46.91
CA PRO A 449 32.77 -28.01 -45.79
C PRO A 449 31.59 -27.00 -45.78
N PRO A 450 30.39 -27.44 -45.38
CA PRO A 450 29.20 -26.58 -45.41
C PRO A 450 29.43 -25.32 -44.57
N GLU A 451 29.25 -24.15 -45.20
CA GLU A 451 29.33 -22.86 -44.51
C GLU A 451 28.37 -22.84 -43.30
N PRO A 452 28.82 -22.38 -42.12
CA PRO A 452 27.96 -22.30 -40.95
C PRO A 452 26.79 -21.34 -41.21
N PRO A 453 25.59 -21.62 -40.65
CA PRO A 453 24.43 -20.76 -40.82
C PRO A 453 24.77 -19.33 -40.36
N GLN A 454 24.50 -18.34 -41.21
CA GLN A 454 24.74 -16.93 -40.91
C GLN A 454 24.09 -16.55 -39.57
N GLU A 455 24.86 -15.89 -38.70
CA GLU A 455 24.37 -15.49 -37.38
C GLU A 455 23.14 -14.59 -37.52
N ASP A 456 22.08 -15.01 -36.84
CA ASP A 456 20.78 -14.39 -36.84
C ASP A 456 20.84 -12.94 -36.33
N GLU A 457 20.74 -11.94 -37.21
CA GLU A 457 20.68 -10.54 -36.77
C GLU A 457 19.44 -10.29 -35.87
N ILE A 458 19.70 -9.65 -34.73
CA ILE A 458 18.73 -9.49 -33.62
C ILE A 458 17.96 -8.17 -33.72
N ASP A 459 18.55 -7.16 -34.37
CA ASP A 459 18.03 -5.79 -34.39
C ASP A 459 17.09 -5.56 -35.59
N GLY A 460 15.80 -5.35 -35.30
CA GLY A 460 14.78 -5.12 -36.31
C GLY A 460 15.03 -3.87 -37.16
N ARG A 461 15.79 -2.88 -36.66
CA ARG A 461 16.12 -1.68 -37.45
C ARG A 461 17.13 -1.97 -38.56
N LYS A 462 18.08 -2.87 -38.31
CA LYS A 462 19.07 -3.31 -39.30
C LYS A 462 18.42 -4.16 -40.39
N ILE A 463 17.50 -5.05 -39.99
CA ILE A 463 16.70 -5.83 -40.93
C ILE A 463 15.90 -4.90 -41.86
N ILE A 464 15.32 -3.81 -41.33
CA ILE A 464 14.58 -2.83 -42.13
C ILE A 464 15.52 -2.05 -43.07
N SER A 465 16.70 -1.61 -42.61
CA SER A 465 17.65 -0.90 -43.48
C SER A 465 18.14 -1.76 -44.64
N ASP A 466 18.27 -3.07 -44.45
CA ASP A 466 18.70 -4.02 -45.48
C ASP A 466 17.56 -4.39 -46.45
N LEU A 467 16.33 -4.49 -45.93
CA LEU A 467 15.14 -4.78 -46.73
C LEU A 467 14.71 -3.62 -47.62
N THR A 468 14.85 -2.38 -47.13
CA THR A 468 14.39 -1.17 -47.85
C THR A 468 14.96 -1.07 -49.27
N PRO A 469 16.29 -1.16 -49.52
CA PRO A 469 16.85 -1.08 -50.87
C PRO A 469 16.47 -2.28 -51.76
N LYS A 470 16.36 -3.49 -51.17
CA LYS A 470 15.99 -4.72 -51.90
C LYS A 470 14.53 -4.68 -52.36
N LEU A 471 13.63 -4.22 -51.50
CA LEU A 471 12.21 -4.04 -51.83
C LEU A 471 12.00 -2.86 -52.80
N SER A 472 12.73 -1.75 -52.64
CA SER A 472 12.68 -0.64 -53.62
C SER A 472 13.15 -1.08 -55.02
N TYR A 473 14.18 -1.92 -55.10
CA TYR A 473 14.64 -2.50 -56.37
C TYR A 473 13.61 -3.48 -56.97
N LEU A 474 12.95 -4.29 -56.15
CA LEU A 474 11.85 -5.16 -56.57
C LEU A 474 10.67 -4.35 -57.11
N MET A 475 10.23 -3.32 -56.38
CA MET A 475 9.11 -2.46 -56.77
C MET A 475 9.39 -1.74 -58.10
N ALA A 476 10.61 -1.24 -58.30
CA ALA A 476 10.99 -0.56 -59.54
C ALA A 476 11.01 -1.49 -60.78
N ASN A 477 11.33 -2.78 -60.60
CA ASN A 477 11.37 -3.75 -61.70
C ASN A 477 10.02 -4.44 -61.96
N VAL A 478 9.14 -4.50 -60.97
CA VAL A 478 7.80 -5.10 -61.10
C VAL A 478 6.82 -4.10 -61.71
N SER A 479 6.99 -2.79 -61.50
CA SER A 479 6.11 -1.75 -62.04
C SER A 479 6.07 -1.66 -63.58
N GLU A 480 7.03 -2.28 -64.29
CA GLU A 480 7.03 -2.31 -65.77
C GLU A 480 6.40 -3.57 -66.39
N LYS A 481 6.08 -4.63 -65.62
CA LYS A 481 5.65 -5.93 -66.19
C LYS A 481 4.56 -6.67 -65.37
N MET A 482 3.45 -6.01 -65.06
CA MET A 482 2.32 -6.69 -64.43
C MET A 482 1.04 -6.54 -65.26
N ASP A 483 0.44 -7.67 -65.64
CA ASP A 483 -0.94 -7.74 -66.14
C ASP A 483 -1.90 -7.53 -64.95
N ASP A 484 -2.88 -6.63 -65.08
CA ASP A 484 -3.85 -6.28 -64.02
C ASP A 484 -4.58 -7.50 -63.42
N SER A 485 -4.75 -8.57 -64.21
CA SER A 485 -5.39 -9.82 -63.78
C SER A 485 -4.52 -10.64 -62.81
N LYS A 486 -3.19 -10.60 -62.96
CA LYS A 486 -2.25 -11.33 -62.08
C LYS A 486 -1.99 -10.57 -60.79
N THR A 487 -2.05 -9.24 -60.82
CA THR A 487 -2.01 -8.41 -59.60
C THR A 487 -3.24 -8.63 -58.74
N ASP A 488 -4.44 -8.67 -59.31
CA ASP A 488 -5.66 -8.97 -58.54
C ASP A 488 -5.65 -10.37 -57.93
N ALA A 489 -5.14 -11.37 -58.65
CA ALA A 489 -4.97 -12.73 -58.12
C ALA A 489 -3.93 -12.78 -56.98
N ALA A 490 -2.82 -12.05 -57.11
CA ALA A 490 -1.79 -11.96 -56.07
C ALA A 490 -2.29 -11.17 -54.84
N TYR A 491 -3.06 -10.09 -55.04
CA TYR A 491 -3.71 -9.35 -53.96
C TYR A 491 -4.75 -10.20 -53.24
N ARG A 492 -5.57 -10.98 -53.95
CA ARG A 492 -6.52 -11.91 -53.33
C ARG A 492 -5.84 -13.06 -52.62
N PHE A 493 -4.73 -13.58 -53.14
CA PHE A 493 -3.93 -14.59 -52.47
C PHE A 493 -3.24 -14.04 -51.21
N TYR A 494 -2.75 -12.80 -51.26
CA TYR A 494 -2.23 -12.11 -50.08
C TYR A 494 -3.33 -11.82 -49.06
N GLU A 495 -4.51 -11.36 -49.49
CA GLU A 495 -5.68 -11.19 -48.63
C GLU A 495 -6.14 -12.52 -48.01
N SER A 496 -6.10 -13.64 -48.72
CA SER A 496 -6.45 -14.94 -48.15
C SER A 496 -5.42 -15.41 -47.12
N LEU A 497 -4.13 -15.17 -47.37
CA LEU A 497 -3.04 -15.53 -46.44
C LEU A 497 -3.04 -14.63 -45.19
N MET A 498 -3.48 -13.38 -45.33
CA MET A 498 -3.70 -12.45 -44.21
C MET A 498 -4.97 -12.81 -43.43
N LYS A 499 -6.06 -13.21 -44.10
CA LYS A 499 -7.30 -13.70 -43.45
C LYS A 499 -7.09 -15.01 -42.68
N GLU A 500 -6.27 -15.94 -43.16
CA GLU A 500 -5.93 -17.16 -42.40
C GLU A 500 -5.05 -16.91 -41.17
N ARG A 501 -4.28 -15.81 -41.13
CA ARG A 501 -3.43 -15.45 -39.99
C ARG A 501 -4.04 -14.42 -39.04
N CYS A 502 -5.03 -13.66 -39.50
CA CYS A 502 -5.89 -12.83 -38.67
C CYS A 502 -7.03 -13.69 -38.13
N VAL A 503 -6.78 -14.39 -37.01
CA VAL A 503 -7.90 -14.73 -36.12
C VAL A 503 -8.49 -13.40 -35.67
N GLU A 504 -9.66 -13.07 -36.20
CA GLU A 504 -10.47 -11.94 -35.73
C GLU A 504 -10.70 -12.14 -34.23
N GLU A 505 -10.03 -11.32 -33.40
CA GLU A 505 -10.57 -11.04 -32.08
C GLU A 505 -11.95 -10.38 -32.31
N PRO A 506 -13.03 -10.86 -31.68
CA PRO A 506 -14.32 -10.21 -31.83
C PRO A 506 -14.21 -8.77 -31.35
N PRO A 507 -14.90 -7.81 -32.00
CA PRO A 507 -14.82 -6.42 -31.61
C PRO A 507 -15.25 -6.29 -30.14
N GLU A 508 -14.44 -5.59 -29.35
CA GLU A 508 -14.83 -5.13 -28.02
C GLU A 508 -16.17 -4.41 -28.14
N ILE A 509 -17.22 -5.08 -27.70
CA ILE A 509 -18.53 -4.48 -27.49
C ILE A 509 -18.32 -3.50 -26.34
N THR A 510 -18.14 -2.23 -26.67
CA THR A 510 -18.48 -1.13 -25.78
C THR A 510 -19.96 -1.26 -25.48
N THR A 511 -20.28 -1.89 -24.35
CA THR A 511 -21.63 -1.87 -23.79
C THR A 511 -21.88 -0.46 -23.26
N ASP A 512 -22.40 0.39 -24.15
CA ASP A 512 -23.39 1.36 -23.71
C ASP A 512 -24.68 0.61 -23.39
N GLU A 513 -25.32 1.07 -22.34
CA GLU A 513 -26.51 0.51 -21.72
C GLU A 513 -27.64 0.25 -22.73
N SER A 514 -28.33 -0.88 -22.55
CA SER A 514 -29.80 -1.01 -22.54
C SER A 514 -30.41 -2.10 -23.44
N LEU A 515 -31.26 -2.88 -22.76
CA LEU A 515 -32.50 -3.51 -23.22
C LEU A 515 -32.46 -4.86 -23.99
N MET A 516 -32.74 -5.92 -23.22
CA MET A 516 -33.58 -7.08 -23.56
C MET A 516 -33.37 -7.73 -24.95
N GLY A 517 -32.71 -8.88 -24.94
CA GLY A 517 -32.76 -9.83 -26.05
C GLY A 517 -32.05 -11.12 -25.70
N GLU A 518 -32.83 -12.17 -25.47
CA GLU A 518 -32.36 -13.54 -25.30
C GLU A 518 -31.44 -13.95 -26.45
N PHE A 519 -30.16 -14.18 -26.16
CA PHE A 519 -29.29 -15.01 -27.00
C PHE A 519 -28.49 -15.95 -26.13
N SER A 520 -28.85 -17.22 -26.20
CA SER A 520 -28.10 -18.35 -25.68
C SER A 520 -26.85 -18.56 -26.52
N ALA A 521 -25.69 -18.19 -25.98
CA ALA A 521 -24.39 -18.64 -26.48
C ALA A 521 -23.69 -19.38 -25.35
N GLU A 522 -23.41 -20.66 -25.58
CA GLU A 522 -22.71 -21.57 -24.69
C GLU A 522 -21.28 -21.09 -24.46
N VAL A 523 -21.05 -20.34 -23.37
CA VAL A 523 -19.71 -20.00 -22.88
C VAL A 523 -19.38 -20.94 -21.72
N SER A 524 -18.63 -21.99 -22.03
CA SER A 524 -18.27 -23.14 -21.17
C SER A 524 -17.47 -22.83 -19.88
N HIS A 525 -17.35 -21.57 -19.44
CA HIS A 525 -16.52 -21.19 -18.29
C HIS A 525 -17.16 -20.27 -17.26
N LEU A 526 -18.47 -20.01 -17.34
CA LEU A 526 -19.20 -19.38 -16.25
C LEU A 526 -19.96 -20.44 -15.46
N LEU A 527 -19.65 -20.56 -14.16
CA LEU A 527 -20.35 -21.47 -13.26
C LEU A 527 -21.84 -21.14 -13.27
N THR A 528 -22.65 -22.11 -13.65
CA THR A 528 -24.11 -21.99 -13.66
C THR A 528 -24.62 -21.78 -12.22
N ARG A 529 -25.79 -21.15 -12.06
CA ARG A 529 -26.42 -20.93 -10.75
C ARG A 529 -26.57 -22.22 -9.93
N GLU A 530 -26.72 -23.35 -10.60
CA GLU A 530 -26.76 -24.68 -9.98
C GLU A 530 -25.40 -25.14 -9.44
N ASP A 531 -24.31 -24.80 -10.13
CA ASP A 531 -22.93 -25.10 -9.69
C ASP A 531 -22.52 -24.23 -8.50
N ILE A 532 -22.91 -22.95 -8.51
CA ILE A 532 -22.73 -22.04 -7.37
C ILE A 532 -23.53 -22.56 -6.17
N LYS A 533 -24.76 -23.06 -6.38
CA LYS A 533 -25.54 -23.69 -5.31
C LYS A 533 -24.89 -24.96 -4.79
N LYS A 534 -24.34 -25.81 -5.65
CA LYS A 534 -23.58 -27.00 -5.24
C LYS A 534 -22.33 -26.65 -4.43
N GLN A 535 -21.51 -25.71 -4.90
CA GLN A 535 -20.33 -25.25 -4.15
C GLN A 535 -20.72 -24.62 -2.82
N SER A 536 -21.78 -23.81 -2.78
CA SER A 536 -22.25 -23.23 -1.51
C SER A 536 -22.77 -24.30 -0.54
N ALA A 537 -23.45 -25.34 -1.02
CA ALA A 537 -23.87 -26.48 -0.21
C ALA A 537 -22.67 -27.30 0.29
N GLU A 538 -21.62 -27.44 -0.53
CA GLU A 538 -20.39 -28.14 -0.18
C GLU A 538 -19.56 -27.39 0.86
N ILE A 539 -19.50 -26.05 0.76
CA ILE A 539 -18.87 -25.18 1.76
C ILE A 539 -19.62 -25.22 3.09
N VAL A 540 -20.96 -25.22 3.07
CA VAL A 540 -21.80 -25.36 4.28
C VAL A 540 -21.64 -26.76 4.88
N ALA A 541 -21.56 -27.81 4.07
CA ALA A 541 -21.29 -29.17 4.54
C ALA A 541 -19.88 -29.32 5.13
N ALA A 542 -18.88 -28.61 4.60
CA ALA A 542 -17.53 -28.57 5.14
C ALA A 542 -17.45 -27.82 6.48
N HIS A 543 -18.24 -26.76 6.66
CA HIS A 543 -18.30 -26.02 7.93
C HIS A 543 -19.16 -26.70 9.01
N ASN A 544 -20.09 -27.58 8.62
CA ASN A 544 -20.90 -28.39 9.54
C ASN A 544 -20.25 -29.71 9.96
N LYS A 545 -19.11 -30.08 9.36
CA LYS A 545 -18.26 -31.14 9.91
C LYS A 545 -17.42 -30.53 11.03
N GLU A 546 -17.96 -30.56 12.25
CA GLU A 546 -17.17 -30.38 13.46
C GLU A 546 -15.91 -31.24 13.35
N GLU A 547 -14.75 -30.61 13.55
CA GLU A 547 -13.47 -31.28 13.65
C GLU A 547 -13.57 -32.32 14.78
N ASP A 548 -13.71 -33.59 14.40
CA ASP A 548 -13.43 -34.72 15.28
C ASP A 548 -12.03 -34.50 15.85
N LEU A 549 -12.00 -34.16 17.14
CA LEU A 549 -10.81 -34.02 17.95
C LEU A 549 -10.00 -35.32 17.86
N VAL A 550 -8.93 -35.31 17.06
CA VAL A 550 -7.87 -36.31 17.12
C VAL A 550 -6.82 -35.83 18.11
N PRO A 551 -6.68 -36.44 19.31
CA PRO A 551 -5.66 -36.06 20.25
C PRO A 551 -4.32 -36.69 19.85
N ILE A 552 -3.42 -35.89 19.27
CA ILE A 552 -2.02 -36.28 19.08
C ILE A 552 -1.26 -35.88 20.34
N PHE A 553 -1.02 -36.86 21.22
CA PHE A 553 0.25 -37.16 21.93
C PHE A 553 0.00 -38.12 23.10
N GLN A 554 -0.07 -39.43 22.82
CA GLN A 554 0.18 -40.46 23.82
C GLN A 554 1.60 -41.01 23.64
N VAL A 555 2.50 -40.57 24.51
CA VAL A 555 3.83 -41.15 24.68
C VAL A 555 3.67 -42.61 25.15
N LYS A 556 3.96 -43.57 24.27
CA LYS A 556 4.02 -45.00 24.61
C LYS A 556 5.14 -45.27 25.63
N ARG A 557 4.80 -45.29 26.92
CA ARG A 557 5.64 -45.92 27.95
C ARG A 557 5.57 -47.44 27.77
N LYS A 558 6.67 -48.05 27.31
CA LYS A 558 6.89 -49.49 27.37
C LYS A 558 6.84 -49.94 28.84
N LYS A 559 5.78 -50.65 29.24
CA LYS A 559 5.77 -51.45 30.47
C LYS A 559 6.61 -52.71 30.21
N ARG A 560 7.77 -52.81 30.86
CA ARG A 560 8.45 -54.08 31.08
C ARG A 560 7.54 -54.93 31.97
N LYS A 561 7.11 -56.10 31.47
CA LYS A 561 6.54 -57.16 32.30
C LYS A 561 7.71 -57.85 33.00
N PHE A 562 7.76 -57.77 34.33
CA PHE A 562 8.42 -58.77 35.15
C PHE A 562 7.37 -59.86 35.45
N LYS A 563 7.69 -61.09 35.07
CA LYS A 563 7.34 -62.28 35.84
C LYS A 563 8.61 -62.67 36.59
#